data_AF-A0A7I8BHG3-F1
#
_entry.id   AF-A0A7I8BHG3-F1
#
_cell.length_a   1.000
_cell.length_b   1.000
_cell.length_c   1.000
_cell.angle_alpha   90.00
_cell.angle_beta   90.00
_cell.angle_gamma   90.00
#
_symmetry.space_group_name_H-M   'P 1'
#
loop_
_entity.id
_entity.type
_entity.pdbx_description
1 polymer ?
#
loop_
_entity_poly.entity_id
_entity_poly.type
_entity_poly.pdbx_seq_one_letter_code
_entity_poly.pdbx_strand_id
1 'polypeptide(L)'
;MSPKLIVVQTPASPSSSIASDNSGIGGGFTSTRFVLVEPSHPGNVGAAARALKTMGFSRLVLVSPRVADVKNDPEAIAMASGADDVLASAHVVPTLADALSGAHWSLALTARAREYGPPQLAPRVAATQAREHAVHGDIALVFGNERTGLSNEDVERCSALAHIPANPAYSSLNLSQAIQVLSYELRMAYLVDSDGAEPGAGGAGTLAASDEIERMYVHLENALIALDFLDPGNPKKLMSRLRRLFARSGLEREEVNIVRGIAKHILLKSKGRDGDER
;
A
#
# COMPACT_ATOMS: atom_id res chain seq x y z
N MET A 1 -1.28 6.54 39.74
CA MET A 1 -0.21 7.24 38.99
C MET A 1 -0.61 7.23 37.52
N SER A 2 -1.04 8.36 36.99
CA SER A 2 -1.36 8.49 35.55
C SER A 2 -0.05 8.43 34.75
N PRO A 3 0.06 7.61 33.69
CA PRO A 3 1.25 7.61 32.84
C PRO A 3 1.36 8.99 32.18
N LYS A 4 2.49 9.68 32.39
CA LYS A 4 2.81 10.90 31.64
C LYS A 4 2.93 10.53 30.17
N LEU A 5 2.00 11.01 29.33
CA LEU A 5 2.17 10.99 27.88
C LEU A 5 3.47 11.72 27.54
N ILE A 6 4.34 11.10 26.73
CA ILE A 6 5.37 11.83 25.99
C ILE A 6 4.61 12.61 24.93
N VAL A 7 4.36 13.89 25.19
CA VAL A 7 3.82 14.81 24.19
C VAL A 7 4.92 15.08 23.17
N VAL A 8 4.76 14.57 21.96
CA VAL A 8 5.61 14.92 20.82
C VAL A 8 5.24 16.35 20.45
N GLN A 9 6.04 17.32 20.87
CA GLN A 9 5.86 18.72 20.51
C GLN A 9 6.11 18.90 19.01
N THR A 10 5.16 19.52 18.32
CA THR A 10 5.38 20.12 17.00
C THR A 10 6.46 21.21 17.14
N PRO A 11 7.43 21.32 16.20
CA PRO A 11 8.39 22.43 16.25
C PRO A 11 7.65 23.76 16.19
N ALA A 12 7.96 24.64 17.14
CA ALA A 12 7.33 25.95 17.26
C ALA A 12 7.73 26.85 16.07
N SER A 13 6.73 27.29 15.30
CA SER A 13 6.83 28.52 14.51
C SER A 13 6.42 29.71 15.39
N PRO A 14 6.96 30.92 15.16
CA PRO A 14 6.78 32.04 16.08
C PRO A 14 5.31 32.49 16.13
N SER A 15 4.93 32.88 17.35
CA SER A 15 3.58 33.19 17.83
C SER A 15 2.68 34.00 16.91
N SER A 16 1.49 33.44 16.62
CA SER A 16 0.22 34.18 16.68
C SER A 16 -0.90 33.19 17.00
N SER A 17 -1.90 33.65 17.76
CA SER A 17 -2.98 32.87 18.37
C SER A 17 -3.76 32.01 17.37
N ILE A 18 -3.84 30.70 17.61
CA ILE A 18 -4.67 29.79 16.82
C ILE A 18 -5.77 29.21 17.71
N ALA A 19 -7.00 29.64 17.45
CA ALA A 19 -8.20 28.91 17.81
C ALA A 19 -8.17 27.53 17.15
N SER A 20 -8.67 26.52 17.84
CA SER A 20 -8.77 25.13 17.37
C SER A 20 -9.48 25.05 16.01
N ASP A 21 -8.72 24.92 14.94
CA ASP A 21 -9.26 24.71 13.60
C ASP A 21 -8.56 23.50 12.97
N ASN A 22 -9.33 22.42 12.80
CA ASN A 22 -8.89 21.13 12.24
C ASN A 22 -8.86 21.18 10.70
N SER A 23 -8.58 22.36 10.13
CA SER A 23 -8.75 22.71 8.70
C SER A 23 -7.45 22.58 7.89
N GLY A 24 -6.36 22.09 8.47
CA GLY A 24 -5.01 22.15 7.87
C GLY A 24 -4.42 20.85 7.30
N ILE A 25 -5.08 19.69 7.43
CA ILE A 25 -4.54 18.41 6.93
C ILE A 25 -5.13 18.12 5.54
N GLY A 26 -4.61 18.80 4.52
CA GLY A 26 -4.92 18.56 3.11
C GLY A 26 -3.82 17.75 2.40
N GLY A 27 -4.16 17.11 1.28
CA GLY A 27 -3.18 16.41 0.44
C GLY A 27 -2.82 15.02 0.95
N GLY A 28 -1.54 14.65 0.89
CA GLY A 28 -1.02 13.29 1.09
C GLY A 28 -1.49 12.56 2.36
N PHE A 29 -1.76 13.28 3.44
CA PHE A 29 -2.31 12.73 4.68
C PHE A 29 -3.72 12.13 4.54
N THR A 30 -4.51 12.63 3.58
CA THR A 30 -5.85 12.15 3.25
C THR A 30 -5.89 11.19 2.05
N SER A 31 -4.86 11.16 1.21
CA SER A 31 -4.74 10.21 0.08
C SER A 31 -3.91 8.95 0.42
N THR A 32 -3.39 8.85 1.64
CA THR A 32 -2.63 7.67 2.10
C THR A 32 -3.49 6.72 2.91
N ARG A 33 -3.65 5.48 2.45
CA ARG A 33 -4.30 4.40 3.22
C ARG A 33 -3.26 3.46 3.84
N PHE A 34 -3.51 3.04 5.08
CA PHE A 34 -2.71 2.05 5.79
C PHE A 34 -3.50 0.75 5.85
N VAL A 35 -2.97 -0.31 5.24
CA VAL A 35 -3.67 -1.57 5.02
C VAL A 35 -3.06 -2.65 5.91
N LEU A 36 -3.86 -3.24 6.80
CA LEU A 36 -3.44 -4.35 7.66
C LEU A 36 -4.08 -5.63 7.15
N VAL A 37 -3.25 -6.59 6.72
CA VAL A 37 -3.68 -7.87 6.16
C VAL A 37 -3.73 -8.92 7.27
N GLU A 38 -4.93 -9.47 7.47
CA GLU A 38 -5.25 -10.49 8.46
C GLU A 38 -4.71 -10.21 9.87
N PRO A 39 -4.87 -9.00 10.46
CA PRO A 39 -4.41 -8.74 11.81
C PRO A 39 -5.03 -9.73 12.80
N SER A 40 -4.19 -10.33 13.66
CA SER A 40 -4.62 -11.35 14.62
C SER A 40 -4.98 -10.79 15.99
N HIS A 41 -4.33 -9.72 16.42
CA HIS A 41 -4.53 -9.16 17.76
C HIS A 41 -5.25 -7.80 17.69
N PRO A 42 -6.46 -7.68 18.30
CA PRO A 42 -7.19 -6.40 18.34
C PRO A 42 -6.37 -5.25 18.91
N GLY A 43 -5.58 -5.50 19.97
CA GLY A 43 -4.70 -4.49 20.54
C GLY A 43 -3.70 -3.87 19.54
N ASN A 44 -3.22 -4.62 18.55
CA ASN A 44 -2.35 -4.09 17.51
C ASN A 44 -3.10 -3.18 16.53
N VAL A 45 -4.38 -3.45 16.27
CA VAL A 45 -5.24 -2.59 15.43
C VAL A 45 -5.49 -1.26 16.13
N GLY A 46 -5.80 -1.30 17.43
CA GLY A 46 -5.90 -0.09 18.26
C GLY A 46 -4.60 0.72 18.30
N ALA A 47 -3.48 0.06 18.59
CA ALA A 47 -2.17 0.71 18.62
C ALA A 47 -1.75 1.27 17.25
N ALA A 48 -2.14 0.61 16.15
CA ALA A 48 -1.97 1.13 14.80
C ALA A 48 -2.77 2.42 14.60
N ALA A 49 -4.06 2.44 14.96
CA ALA A 49 -4.89 3.65 14.89
C ALA A 49 -4.26 4.82 15.65
N ARG A 50 -3.71 4.54 16.85
CA ARG A 50 -2.96 5.52 17.64
C ARG A 50 -1.73 6.05 16.92
N ALA A 51 -0.91 5.17 16.36
CA ALA A 51 0.29 5.54 15.61
C ALA A 51 -0.06 6.44 14.42
N LEU A 52 -1.10 6.08 13.66
CA LEU A 52 -1.59 6.86 12.52
C LEU A 52 -2.05 8.25 12.94
N LYS A 53 -2.92 8.33 13.96
CA LYS A 53 -3.43 9.63 14.45
C LYS A 53 -2.30 10.53 14.94
N THR A 54 -1.32 9.97 15.65
CA THR A 54 -0.14 10.70 16.14
C THR A 54 0.67 11.28 14.98
N MET A 55 0.72 10.59 13.84
CA MET A 55 1.43 11.05 12.65
C MET A 55 0.57 11.89 11.69
N GLY A 56 -0.72 12.10 12.00
CA GLY A 56 -1.65 12.90 11.19
C GLY A 56 -2.39 12.13 10.10
N PHE A 57 -2.38 10.79 10.14
CA PHE A 57 -3.11 9.93 9.21
C PHE A 57 -4.38 9.36 9.84
N SER A 58 -5.39 9.10 9.03
CA SER A 58 -6.69 8.60 9.50
C SER A 58 -7.27 7.44 8.68
N ARG A 59 -6.76 7.15 7.48
CA ARG A 59 -7.32 6.09 6.61
C ARG A 59 -6.71 4.74 6.94
N LEU A 60 -7.35 4.02 7.86
CA LEU A 60 -7.04 2.63 8.19
C LEU A 60 -7.97 1.67 7.42
N VAL A 61 -7.38 0.64 6.80
CA VAL A 61 -8.09 -0.42 6.09
C VAL A 61 -7.65 -1.78 6.66
N LEU A 62 -8.62 -2.63 7.00
CA LEU A 62 -8.39 -3.96 7.55
C LEU A 62 -8.85 -5.00 6.53
N VAL A 63 -7.93 -5.82 6.06
CA VAL A 63 -8.23 -6.91 5.12
C VAL A 63 -8.41 -8.19 5.91
N SER A 64 -9.62 -8.75 5.90
CA SER A 64 -9.95 -10.01 6.57
C SER A 64 -9.38 -10.15 8.00
N PRO A 65 -9.67 -9.21 8.93
CA PRO A 65 -9.20 -9.31 10.31
C PRO A 65 -9.67 -10.62 10.95
N ARG A 66 -8.81 -11.26 11.75
CA ARG A 66 -9.13 -12.55 12.39
C ARG A 66 -10.25 -12.43 13.43
N VAL A 67 -10.43 -11.24 13.98
CA VAL A 67 -11.55 -10.88 14.84
C VAL A 67 -12.55 -10.09 14.01
N ALA A 68 -13.77 -10.63 13.85
CA ALA A 68 -14.78 -10.08 12.96
C ALA A 68 -15.20 -8.65 13.34
N ASP A 69 -15.38 -8.37 14.63
CA ASP A 69 -15.76 -7.05 15.14
C ASP A 69 -14.61 -6.34 15.86
N VAL A 70 -13.42 -6.37 15.26
CA VAL A 70 -12.18 -5.81 15.86
C VAL A 70 -12.29 -4.32 16.20
N LYS A 71 -13.19 -3.57 15.55
CA LYS A 71 -13.39 -2.14 15.80
C LYS A 71 -14.05 -1.84 17.14
N ASN A 72 -14.89 -2.76 17.62
CA ASN A 72 -15.58 -2.65 18.91
C ASN A 72 -14.93 -3.52 20.00
N ASP A 73 -13.80 -4.17 19.68
CA ASP A 73 -13.10 -5.00 20.64
C ASP A 73 -12.53 -4.15 21.80
N PRO A 74 -12.79 -4.51 23.07
CA PRO A 74 -12.31 -3.73 24.21
C PRO A 74 -10.80 -3.51 24.23
N GLU A 75 -10.00 -4.47 23.75
CA GLU A 75 -8.54 -4.35 23.68
C GLU A 75 -8.14 -3.37 22.58
N ALA A 76 -8.78 -3.40 21.41
CA ALA A 76 -8.53 -2.44 20.34
C ALA A 76 -8.86 -1.00 20.78
N ILE A 77 -10.01 -0.80 21.43
CA ILE A 77 -10.42 0.51 21.96
C ILE A 77 -9.41 1.00 23.02
N ALA A 78 -9.05 0.14 23.98
CA ALA A 78 -8.09 0.50 25.02
C ALA A 78 -6.73 0.91 24.43
N MET A 79 -6.25 0.19 23.43
CA MET A 79 -4.95 0.45 22.78
C MET A 79 -4.98 1.65 21.82
N ALA A 80 -6.15 2.02 21.28
CA ALA A 80 -6.31 3.22 20.47
C ALA A 80 -6.08 4.51 21.27
N SER A 81 -6.39 4.51 22.57
CA SER A 81 -5.97 5.55 23.54
C SER A 81 -6.21 6.99 23.01
N GLY A 82 -7.45 7.29 22.61
CA GLY A 82 -7.84 8.60 22.06
C GLY A 82 -7.80 8.69 20.53
N ALA A 83 -7.46 7.60 19.84
CA ALA A 83 -7.59 7.43 18.38
C ALA A 83 -8.83 6.63 17.98
N ASP A 84 -9.88 6.70 18.80
CA ASP A 84 -11.15 5.98 18.60
C ASP A 84 -11.84 6.35 17.28
N ASP A 85 -11.66 7.59 16.82
CA ASP A 85 -12.12 8.06 15.51
C ASP A 85 -11.45 7.34 14.34
N VAL A 86 -10.13 7.11 14.40
CA VAL A 86 -9.40 6.35 13.35
C VAL A 86 -9.79 4.87 13.39
N LEU A 87 -9.95 4.28 14.57
CA LEU A 87 -10.40 2.90 14.73
C LEU A 87 -11.86 2.72 14.23
N ALA A 88 -12.75 3.63 14.62
CA ALA A 88 -14.17 3.57 14.25
C ALA A 88 -14.39 3.86 12.75
N SER A 89 -13.55 4.67 12.12
CA SER A 89 -13.60 4.93 10.67
C SER A 89 -12.85 3.88 9.83
N ALA A 90 -12.18 2.90 10.47
CA ALA A 90 -11.50 1.84 9.75
C ALA A 90 -12.47 1.07 8.84
N HIS A 91 -12.05 0.88 7.59
CA HIS A 91 -12.81 0.13 6.58
C HIS A 91 -12.37 -1.33 6.62
N VAL A 92 -13.33 -2.25 6.67
CA VAL A 92 -13.06 -3.69 6.62
C VAL A 92 -13.43 -4.22 5.25
N VAL A 93 -12.49 -4.89 4.57
CA VAL A 93 -12.66 -5.43 3.23
C VAL A 93 -12.20 -6.89 3.17
N PRO A 94 -12.71 -7.71 2.23
CA PRO A 94 -12.40 -9.13 2.23
C PRO A 94 -11.01 -9.43 1.64
N THR A 95 -10.55 -8.69 0.64
CA THR A 95 -9.28 -8.99 -0.04
C THR A 95 -8.32 -7.81 -0.09
N LEU A 96 -7.03 -8.09 -0.30
CA LEU A 96 -6.04 -7.05 -0.52
C LEU A 96 -6.32 -6.30 -1.84
N ALA A 97 -6.88 -6.97 -2.85
CA ALA A 97 -7.29 -6.32 -4.10
C ALA A 97 -8.34 -5.22 -3.86
N ASP A 98 -9.30 -5.46 -2.96
CA ASP A 98 -10.30 -4.45 -2.57
C ASP A 98 -9.65 -3.25 -1.87
N ALA A 99 -8.70 -3.51 -0.97
CA ALA A 99 -7.97 -2.46 -0.26
C ALA A 99 -7.06 -1.62 -1.19
N LEU A 100 -6.52 -2.22 -2.26
CA LEU A 100 -5.65 -1.57 -3.24
C LEU A 100 -6.41 -0.93 -4.41
N SER A 101 -7.70 -1.20 -4.57
CA SER A 101 -8.53 -0.64 -5.63
C SER A 101 -8.41 0.91 -5.69
N GLY A 102 -8.13 1.45 -6.88
CA GLY A 102 -7.92 2.89 -7.07
C GLY A 102 -6.63 3.47 -6.48
N ALA A 103 -5.75 2.68 -5.85
CA ALA A 103 -4.42 3.17 -5.46
C ALA A 103 -3.49 3.20 -6.69
N HIS A 104 -2.73 4.27 -6.84
CA HIS A 104 -1.77 4.46 -7.94
C HIS A 104 -0.35 4.01 -7.56
N TRP A 105 -0.10 3.83 -6.27
CA TRP A 105 1.14 3.26 -5.77
C TRP A 105 0.93 2.55 -4.45
N SER A 106 1.63 1.43 -4.26
CA SER A 106 1.55 0.64 -3.03
C SER A 106 2.89 0.10 -2.57
N LEU A 107 3.08 0.06 -1.24
CA LEU A 107 4.29 -0.40 -0.58
C LEU A 107 4.00 -1.57 0.34
N ALA A 108 4.59 -2.73 0.07
CA ALA A 108 4.59 -3.85 1.00
C ALA A 108 5.70 -3.71 2.04
N LEU A 109 5.37 -3.70 3.33
CA LEU A 109 6.38 -3.84 4.37
C LEU A 109 6.68 -5.32 4.63
N THR A 110 7.96 -5.71 4.53
CA THR A 110 8.39 -7.09 4.77
C THR A 110 9.63 -7.14 5.65
N ALA A 111 9.76 -8.20 6.45
CA ALA A 111 10.92 -8.43 7.33
C ALA A 111 12.08 -9.20 6.66
N ARG A 112 11.96 -9.56 5.37
CA ARG A 112 12.94 -10.39 4.68
C ARG A 112 13.18 -9.87 3.27
N ALA A 113 14.44 -9.78 2.87
CA ALA A 113 14.79 -9.59 1.47
C ALA A 113 14.21 -10.76 0.65
N ARG A 114 13.61 -10.43 -0.50
CA ARG A 114 13.05 -11.43 -1.42
C ARG A 114 13.84 -11.42 -2.73
N GLU A 115 14.16 -12.61 -3.22
CA GLU A 115 14.89 -12.79 -4.49
C GLU A 115 14.03 -12.37 -5.70
N TYR A 116 12.71 -12.55 -5.57
CA TYR A 116 11.71 -12.19 -6.57
C TYR A 116 10.66 -11.29 -5.91
N GLY A 117 10.29 -10.21 -6.59
CA GLY A 117 9.32 -9.24 -6.11
C GLY A 117 9.52 -7.87 -6.73
N PRO A 118 8.68 -6.89 -6.34
CA PRO A 118 8.87 -5.48 -6.69
C PRO A 118 10.20 -4.93 -6.14
N PRO A 119 10.67 -3.76 -6.61
CA PRO A 119 11.89 -3.14 -6.13
C PRO A 119 11.89 -2.95 -4.60
N GLN A 120 13.02 -3.24 -3.97
CA GLN A 120 13.23 -3.05 -2.53
C GLN A 120 13.77 -1.65 -2.26
N LEU A 121 13.12 -0.95 -1.33
CA LEU A 121 13.45 0.41 -0.92
C LEU A 121 13.79 0.46 0.57
N ALA A 122 14.68 1.39 0.94
CA ALA A 122 14.85 1.76 2.34
C ALA A 122 13.63 2.58 2.80
N PRO A 123 13.22 2.52 4.09
CA PRO A 123 12.02 3.20 4.59
C PRO A 123 11.94 4.69 4.23
N ARG A 124 13.05 5.42 4.35
CA ARG A 124 13.12 6.85 4.01
C ARG A 124 12.94 7.13 2.52
N VAL A 125 13.52 6.30 1.67
CA VAL A 125 13.37 6.40 0.20
C VAL A 125 11.92 6.06 -0.17
N ALA A 126 11.36 5.01 0.42
CA ALA A 126 9.98 4.62 0.20
C ALA A 126 8.99 5.73 0.62
N ALA A 127 9.24 6.43 1.73
CA ALA A 127 8.44 7.57 2.16
C ALA A 127 8.51 8.75 1.18
N THR A 128 9.68 9.02 0.61
CA THR A 128 9.87 10.08 -0.41
C THR A 128 9.09 9.75 -1.68
N GLN A 129 9.22 8.51 -2.19
CA GLN A 129 8.47 8.06 -3.36
C GLN A 129 6.97 8.00 -3.12
N ALA A 130 6.53 7.55 -1.94
CA ALA A 130 5.13 7.54 -1.54
C ALA A 130 4.52 8.95 -1.69
N ARG A 131 5.20 9.97 -1.16
CA ARG A 131 4.79 11.37 -1.31
C ARG A 131 4.71 11.82 -2.77
N GLU A 132 5.73 11.50 -3.58
CA GLU A 132 5.74 11.82 -5.02
C GLU A 132 4.57 11.16 -5.77
N HIS A 133 4.16 9.96 -5.37
CA HIS A 133 2.97 9.31 -5.95
C HIS A 133 1.66 9.85 -5.39
N ALA A 134 1.65 10.31 -4.13
CA ALA A 134 0.44 10.82 -3.47
C ALA A 134 -0.13 12.09 -4.11
N VAL A 135 0.66 12.82 -4.91
CA VAL A 135 0.17 13.98 -5.70
C VAL A 135 -0.64 13.54 -6.92
N HIS A 136 -0.43 12.30 -7.40
CA HIS A 136 -1.08 11.76 -8.59
C HIS A 136 -2.33 10.94 -8.25
N GLY A 137 -2.55 10.62 -6.98
CA GLY A 137 -3.74 9.91 -6.50
C GLY A 137 -3.49 9.20 -5.18
N ASP A 138 -4.43 8.32 -4.82
CA ASP A 138 -4.31 7.56 -3.58
C ASP A 138 -3.11 6.58 -3.60
N ILE A 139 -2.47 6.43 -2.45
CA ILE A 139 -1.39 5.45 -2.22
C ILE A 139 -1.72 4.51 -1.06
N ALA A 140 -1.08 3.34 -1.00
CA ALA A 140 -1.31 2.35 0.06
C ALA A 140 -0.01 1.82 0.69
N LEU A 141 0.08 1.83 2.02
CA LEU A 141 1.13 1.15 2.77
C LEU A 141 0.55 -0.13 3.38
N VAL A 142 1.10 -1.28 3.00
CA VAL A 142 0.55 -2.61 3.29
C VAL A 142 1.41 -3.34 4.32
N PHE A 143 0.77 -3.82 5.37
CA PHE A 143 1.38 -4.52 6.50
C PHE A 143 0.74 -5.88 6.65
N GLY A 144 1.56 -6.91 6.86
CA GLY A 144 1.10 -8.29 7.01
C GLY A 144 0.73 -8.67 8.44
N ASN A 145 0.24 -9.89 8.56
CA ASN A 145 -0.05 -10.53 9.84
C ASN A 145 1.20 -10.59 10.73
N GLU A 146 1.01 -10.47 12.04
CA GLU A 146 2.11 -10.38 13.02
C GLU A 146 3.01 -11.61 13.06
N ARG A 147 2.48 -12.79 12.74
CA ARG A 147 3.20 -14.06 12.78
C ARG A 147 3.70 -14.48 11.41
N THR A 148 2.85 -14.36 10.39
CA THR A 148 3.16 -14.89 9.04
C THR A 148 3.65 -13.83 8.07
N GLY A 149 3.48 -12.55 8.39
CA GLY A 149 3.76 -11.45 7.47
C GLY A 149 2.82 -11.46 6.26
N LEU A 150 3.27 -10.82 5.17
CA LEU A 150 2.57 -10.83 3.88
C LEU A 150 2.91 -12.08 3.08
N SER A 151 1.92 -12.64 2.38
CA SER A 151 2.16 -13.76 1.46
C SER A 151 3.05 -13.33 0.28
N ASN A 152 3.45 -14.30 -0.56
CA ASN A 152 4.12 -13.95 -1.82
C ASN A 152 3.20 -13.21 -2.77
N GLU A 153 1.95 -13.65 -2.84
CA GLU A 153 0.92 -13.02 -3.68
C GLU A 153 0.67 -11.57 -3.26
N ASP A 154 0.56 -11.29 -1.95
CA ASP A 154 0.34 -9.93 -1.45
C ASP A 154 1.48 -8.98 -1.82
N VAL A 155 2.72 -9.44 -1.72
CA VAL A 155 3.89 -8.63 -2.08
C VAL A 155 3.97 -8.41 -3.58
N GLU A 156 3.62 -9.41 -4.39
CA GLU A 156 3.59 -9.29 -5.87
C GLU A 156 2.48 -8.38 -6.40
N ARG A 157 1.49 -8.04 -5.56
CA ARG A 157 0.46 -7.03 -5.85
C ARG A 157 0.93 -5.60 -5.58
N CYS A 158 2.01 -5.43 -4.83
CA CYS A 158 2.50 -4.10 -4.46
C CYS A 158 3.49 -3.53 -5.49
N SER A 159 3.50 -2.21 -5.65
CA SER A 159 4.41 -1.49 -6.56
C SER A 159 5.87 -1.56 -6.09
N ALA A 160 6.08 -1.50 -4.78
CA ALA A 160 7.38 -1.53 -4.12
C ALA A 160 7.32 -2.37 -2.84
N LEU A 161 8.49 -2.74 -2.31
CA LEU A 161 8.59 -3.26 -0.96
C LEU A 161 9.60 -2.48 -0.14
N ALA A 162 9.35 -2.37 1.17
CA ALA A 162 10.29 -1.81 2.13
C ALA A 162 10.69 -2.85 3.18
N HIS A 163 11.91 -2.71 3.68
CA HIS A 163 12.43 -3.45 4.82
C HIS A 163 12.97 -2.47 5.84
N ILE A 164 12.42 -2.49 7.06
CA ILE A 164 12.93 -1.66 8.16
C ILE A 164 14.23 -2.28 8.66
N PRO A 165 15.39 -1.60 8.56
CA PRO A 165 16.63 -2.09 9.15
C PRO A 165 16.45 -2.23 10.66
N ALA A 166 16.67 -3.43 11.18
CA ALA A 166 16.56 -3.78 12.58
C ALA A 166 17.80 -4.57 13.02
N ASN A 167 17.89 -4.90 14.31
CA ASN A 167 18.97 -5.74 14.82
C ASN A 167 18.95 -7.11 14.08
N PRO A 168 20.03 -7.53 13.41
CA PRO A 168 20.07 -8.84 12.73
C PRO A 168 19.82 -10.04 13.65
N ALA A 169 20.10 -9.91 14.95
CA ALA A 169 19.81 -10.95 15.94
C ALA A 169 18.34 -10.98 16.39
N TYR A 170 17.59 -9.88 16.18
CA TYR A 170 16.18 -9.76 16.54
C TYR A 170 15.50 -8.69 15.67
N SER A 171 15.07 -9.09 14.47
CA SER A 171 14.53 -8.18 13.45
C SER A 171 13.01 -8.08 13.43
N SER A 172 12.32 -8.77 14.34
CA SER A 172 10.86 -8.79 14.41
C SER A 172 10.35 -7.57 15.17
N LEU A 173 9.79 -6.60 14.44
CA LEU A 173 9.06 -5.48 15.03
C LEU A 173 7.61 -5.90 15.30
N ASN A 174 7.01 -5.36 16.36
CA ASN A 174 5.56 -5.41 16.50
C ASN A 174 4.89 -4.63 15.35
N LEU A 175 3.70 -5.07 14.92
CA LEU A 175 2.95 -4.45 13.81
C LEU A 175 2.76 -2.94 14.00
N SER A 176 2.31 -2.50 15.18
CA SER A 176 2.08 -1.07 15.47
C SER A 176 3.37 -0.26 15.48
N GLN A 177 4.50 -0.84 15.91
CA GLN A 177 5.81 -0.20 15.87
C GLN A 177 6.31 -0.03 14.42
N ALA A 178 6.10 -1.04 13.59
CA ALA A 178 6.44 -0.98 12.17
C ALA A 178 5.61 0.09 11.43
N ILE A 179 4.31 0.18 11.74
CA ILE A 179 3.43 1.25 11.26
C ILE A 179 3.91 2.61 11.76
N GLN A 180 4.32 2.71 13.02
CA GLN A 180 4.82 3.95 13.61
C GLN A 180 6.08 4.46 12.90
N VAL A 181 7.03 3.58 12.57
CA VAL A 181 8.25 3.95 11.83
C VAL A 181 7.92 4.46 10.42
N LEU A 182 7.09 3.74 9.66
CA LEU A 182 6.77 4.15 8.29
C LEU A 182 5.89 5.41 8.24
N SER A 183 4.89 5.52 9.11
CA SER A 183 4.07 6.73 9.20
C SER A 183 4.88 7.95 9.66
N TYR A 184 5.87 7.77 10.52
CA TYR A 184 6.80 8.83 10.89
C TYR A 184 7.66 9.27 9.69
N GLU A 185 8.32 8.34 8.98
CA GLU A 185 9.13 8.69 7.81
C GLU A 185 8.27 9.38 6.73
N LEU A 186 7.04 8.93 6.52
CA LEU A 186 6.11 9.56 5.58
C LEU A 186 5.66 10.96 6.03
N ARG A 187 5.37 11.15 7.32
CA ARG A 187 5.09 12.48 7.88
C ARG A 187 6.27 13.41 7.65
N MET A 188 7.49 12.96 7.93
CA MET A 188 8.70 13.76 7.70
C MET A 188 8.85 14.13 6.23
N ALA A 189 8.58 13.19 5.30
CA ALA A 189 8.59 13.48 3.88
C ALA A 189 7.60 14.58 3.48
N TYR A 190 6.39 14.60 4.07
CA TYR A 190 5.41 15.68 3.84
C TYR A 190 5.83 17.01 4.48
N LEU A 191 6.50 17.01 5.63
CA LEU A 191 6.91 18.24 6.30
C LEU A 191 8.13 18.92 5.65
N VAL A 192 9.06 18.15 5.08
CA VAL A 192 10.28 18.69 4.45
C VAL A 192 9.98 19.54 3.20
N ASP A 193 8.85 19.30 2.52
CA ASP A 193 8.46 20.01 1.28
C ASP A 193 7.28 21.00 1.50
N SER A 194 7.06 21.44 2.73
CA SER A 194 6.12 22.56 3.01
C SER A 194 6.64 23.90 2.46
N ASP A 195 7.92 23.97 2.06
CA ASP A 195 8.59 25.11 1.43
C ASP A 195 8.68 24.92 -0.11
N GLY A 196 7.54 25.00 -0.81
CA GLY A 196 7.48 25.66 -2.12
C GLY A 196 8.04 24.96 -3.37
N ALA A 197 8.19 23.64 -3.42
CA ALA A 197 8.42 22.96 -4.70
C ALA A 197 7.08 22.56 -5.34
N GLU A 198 6.61 23.33 -6.32
CA GLU A 198 5.55 22.83 -7.21
C GLU A 198 6.05 21.57 -7.93
N PRO A 199 5.32 20.44 -7.90
CA PRO A 199 5.70 19.27 -8.67
C PRO A 199 5.74 19.68 -10.13
N GLY A 200 6.93 19.56 -10.74
CA GLY A 200 7.16 19.94 -12.12
C GLY A 200 6.12 19.29 -13.02
N ALA A 201 5.18 20.11 -13.50
CA ALA A 201 4.21 19.75 -14.52
C ALA A 201 4.97 19.55 -15.85
N GLY A 202 5.61 18.38 -15.97
CA GLY A 202 6.42 18.00 -17.11
C GLY A 202 6.00 16.65 -17.64
N GLY A 203 4.88 16.60 -18.37
CA GLY A 203 4.62 15.61 -19.41
C GLY A 203 4.40 14.14 -19.04
N ALA A 204 4.42 13.74 -17.77
CA ALA A 204 4.09 12.36 -17.38
C ALA A 204 2.59 12.09 -17.52
N GLY A 205 2.19 11.01 -18.18
CA GLY A 205 0.79 10.63 -18.36
C GLY A 205 0.14 10.15 -17.05
N THR A 206 -1.18 9.97 -17.08
CA THR A 206 -1.94 9.52 -15.90
C THR A 206 -1.50 8.12 -15.49
N LEU A 207 -0.95 7.96 -14.28
CA LEU A 207 -0.60 6.64 -13.72
C LEU A 207 -1.82 5.72 -13.70
N ALA A 208 -1.61 4.43 -13.98
CA ALA A 208 -2.65 3.43 -13.89
C ALA A 208 -2.91 3.04 -12.44
N ALA A 209 -4.19 2.89 -12.07
CA ALA A 209 -4.55 2.38 -10.76
C ALA A 209 -4.25 0.86 -10.64
N SER A 210 -4.06 0.38 -9.41
CA SER A 210 -3.72 -1.01 -9.11
C SER A 210 -4.70 -2.00 -9.73
N ASP A 211 -6.00 -1.69 -9.74
CA ASP A 211 -7.03 -2.56 -10.33
C ASP A 211 -6.99 -2.55 -11.88
N GLU A 212 -6.55 -1.45 -12.50
CA GLU A 212 -6.31 -1.39 -13.95
C GLU A 212 -5.13 -2.27 -14.36
N ILE A 213 -4.05 -2.22 -13.58
CA ILE A 213 -2.85 -3.04 -13.76
C ILE A 213 -3.16 -4.52 -13.51
N GLU A 214 -3.93 -4.85 -12.47
CA GLU A 214 -4.34 -6.25 -12.22
C GLU A 214 -5.19 -6.81 -13.38
N ARG A 215 -6.14 -6.02 -13.90
CA ARG A 215 -6.91 -6.42 -15.10
C ARG A 215 -6.03 -6.62 -16.33
N MET A 216 -4.96 -5.84 -16.47
CA MET A 216 -3.96 -6.04 -17.52
C MET A 216 -3.26 -7.39 -17.38
N TYR A 217 -2.80 -7.76 -16.18
CA TYR A 217 -2.15 -9.04 -15.94
C TYR A 217 -3.06 -10.22 -16.23
N VAL A 218 -4.32 -10.17 -15.77
CA VAL A 218 -5.31 -11.22 -16.06
C VAL A 218 -5.53 -11.36 -17.57
N HIS A 219 -5.62 -10.25 -18.30
CA HIS A 219 -5.81 -10.29 -19.74
C HIS A 219 -4.60 -10.86 -20.48
N LEU A 220 -3.39 -10.45 -20.07
CA LEU A 220 -2.14 -10.95 -20.62
C LEU A 220 -1.96 -12.45 -20.34
N GLU A 221 -2.24 -12.90 -19.12
CA GLU A 221 -2.19 -14.32 -18.75
C GLU A 221 -3.10 -15.17 -19.65
N ASN A 222 -4.36 -14.76 -19.80
CA ASN A 222 -5.31 -15.44 -20.70
C ASN A 222 -4.80 -15.47 -22.14
N ALA A 223 -4.19 -14.39 -22.63
CA ALA A 223 -3.62 -14.33 -23.97
C ALA A 223 -2.42 -15.28 -24.13
N LEU A 224 -1.55 -15.40 -23.12
CA LEU A 224 -0.40 -16.30 -23.15
C LEU A 224 -0.82 -17.77 -23.08
N ILE A 225 -1.89 -18.08 -22.33
CA ILE A 225 -2.50 -19.41 -22.31
C ILE A 225 -3.07 -19.75 -23.69
N ALA A 226 -3.81 -18.82 -24.30
CA ALA A 226 -4.39 -19.01 -25.63
C ALA A 226 -3.37 -19.10 -26.78
N LEU A 227 -2.10 -18.80 -26.51
CA LEU A 227 -0.98 -18.97 -27.45
C LEU A 227 -0.18 -20.26 -27.18
N ASP A 228 -0.58 -21.07 -26.20
CA ASP A 228 0.19 -22.20 -25.66
C ASP A 228 1.60 -21.79 -25.16
N PHE A 229 1.83 -20.49 -24.91
CA PHE A 229 3.08 -19.99 -24.34
C PHE A 229 3.13 -20.20 -22.83
N LEU A 230 1.97 -20.15 -22.17
CA LEU A 230 1.80 -20.43 -20.76
C LEU A 230 0.92 -21.67 -20.59
N ASP A 231 1.50 -22.74 -20.07
CA ASP A 231 0.76 -23.92 -19.61
C ASP A 231 0.21 -23.68 -18.19
N PRO A 232 -1.13 -23.64 -17.99
CA PRO A 232 -1.73 -23.48 -16.67
C PRO A 232 -1.42 -24.63 -15.70
N GLY A 233 -1.14 -25.83 -16.22
CA GLY A 233 -0.75 -27.00 -15.42
C GLY A 233 0.70 -26.93 -14.94
N ASN A 234 1.55 -26.11 -15.59
CA ASN A 234 2.93 -25.88 -15.21
C ASN A 234 3.38 -24.43 -15.47
N PRO A 235 2.81 -23.44 -14.75
CA PRO A 235 3.00 -22.02 -15.05
C PRO A 235 4.39 -21.49 -14.67
N LYS A 236 5.18 -22.31 -13.95
CA LYS A 236 6.48 -21.97 -13.38
C LYS A 236 6.38 -20.63 -12.61
N LYS A 237 7.16 -19.62 -12.99
CA LYS A 237 7.15 -18.26 -12.40
C LYS A 237 6.97 -17.17 -13.47
N LEU A 238 6.35 -17.49 -14.60
CA LEU A 238 6.27 -16.56 -15.73
C LEU A 238 5.53 -15.28 -15.35
N MET A 239 4.32 -15.40 -14.80
CA MET A 239 3.52 -14.24 -14.41
C MET A 239 4.21 -13.39 -13.33
N SER A 240 4.83 -14.00 -12.33
CA SER A 240 5.63 -13.26 -11.32
C SER A 240 6.80 -12.49 -11.95
N ARG A 241 7.47 -13.06 -12.97
CA ARG A 241 8.53 -12.36 -13.71
C ARG A 241 8.00 -11.20 -14.55
N LEU A 242 6.83 -11.37 -15.18
CA LEU A 242 6.16 -10.30 -15.93
C LEU A 242 5.70 -9.17 -15.00
N ARG A 243 5.07 -9.50 -13.87
CA ARG A 243 4.71 -8.52 -12.83
C ARG A 243 5.93 -7.71 -12.39
N ARG A 244 7.05 -8.38 -12.10
CA ARG A 244 8.32 -7.71 -11.76
C ARG A 244 8.86 -6.84 -12.90
N LEU A 245 8.73 -7.27 -14.15
CA LEU A 245 9.16 -6.49 -15.31
C LEU A 245 8.40 -5.15 -15.37
N PHE A 246 7.08 -5.19 -15.28
CA PHE A 246 6.18 -4.04 -15.37
C PHE A 246 6.20 -3.16 -14.11
N ALA A 247 6.41 -3.72 -12.93
CA ALA A 247 6.45 -2.94 -11.68
C ALA A 247 7.60 -1.92 -11.62
N ARG A 248 8.62 -2.03 -12.48
CA ARG A 248 9.78 -1.12 -12.48
C ARG A 248 9.52 0.21 -13.19
N SER A 249 8.52 0.30 -14.07
CA SER A 249 8.35 1.46 -14.95
C SER A 249 7.32 2.48 -14.47
N GLY A 250 6.50 2.15 -13.46
CA GLY A 250 5.41 3.04 -13.03
C GLY A 250 4.39 3.28 -14.15
N LEU A 251 3.64 2.23 -14.51
CA LEU A 251 2.81 2.23 -15.71
C LEU A 251 1.75 3.33 -15.77
N GLU A 252 1.63 3.94 -16.94
CA GLU A 252 0.55 4.86 -17.28
C GLU A 252 -0.69 4.10 -17.77
N ARG A 253 -1.86 4.74 -17.65
CA ARG A 253 -3.14 4.18 -18.11
C ARG A 253 -3.12 3.86 -19.60
N GLU A 254 -2.47 4.70 -20.42
CA GLU A 254 -2.35 4.47 -21.86
C GLU A 254 -1.51 3.23 -22.16
N GLU A 255 -0.38 3.05 -21.46
CA GLU A 255 0.48 1.86 -21.59
C GLU A 255 -0.27 0.58 -21.19
N VAL A 256 -1.01 0.63 -20.08
CA VAL A 256 -1.89 -0.47 -19.65
C VAL A 256 -2.90 -0.82 -20.74
N ASN A 257 -3.50 0.19 -21.38
CA ASN A 257 -4.47 -0.01 -22.45
C ASN A 257 -3.83 -0.60 -23.72
N ILE A 258 -2.59 -0.21 -24.05
CA ILE A 258 -1.83 -0.80 -25.17
C ILE A 258 -1.63 -2.29 -24.94
N VAL A 259 -1.13 -2.70 -23.76
CA VAL A 259 -0.90 -4.12 -23.43
C VAL A 259 -2.21 -4.90 -23.45
N ARG A 260 -3.29 -4.33 -22.90
CA ARG A 260 -4.63 -4.94 -22.95
C ARG A 260 -5.14 -5.06 -24.39
N GLY A 261 -4.86 -4.09 -25.25
CA GLY A 261 -5.18 -4.13 -26.68
C GLY A 261 -4.48 -5.27 -27.39
N ILE A 262 -3.17 -5.45 -27.15
CA ILE A 262 -2.37 -6.56 -27.69
C ILE A 262 -2.97 -7.91 -27.24
N ALA A 263 -3.21 -8.08 -25.94
CA ALA A 263 -3.82 -9.29 -25.38
C ALA A 263 -5.21 -9.58 -26.00
N LYS A 264 -6.04 -8.54 -26.20
CA LYS A 264 -7.34 -8.66 -26.88
C LYS A 264 -7.20 -9.22 -28.28
N HIS A 265 -6.28 -8.67 -29.08
CA HIS A 265 -6.07 -9.10 -30.46
C HIS A 265 -5.53 -10.53 -30.55
N ILE A 266 -4.66 -10.94 -29.64
CA ILE A 266 -4.20 -12.32 -29.50
C ILE A 266 -5.39 -13.26 -29.26
N LEU A 267 -6.24 -12.95 -28.28
CA LEU A 267 -7.40 -13.78 -27.93
C LEU A 267 -8.42 -13.87 -29.08
N LEU A 268 -8.66 -12.77 -29.81
CA LEU A 268 -9.55 -12.77 -30.96
C LEU A 268 -9.03 -13.66 -32.11
N LYS A 269 -7.72 -13.67 -32.36
CA LYS A 269 -7.11 -14.51 -33.40
C LYS A 269 -7.05 -15.99 -33.00
N SER A 270 -6.75 -16.29 -31.73
CA SER A 270 -6.70 -17.68 -31.23
C SER A 270 -8.07 -18.36 -31.35
N LYS A 271 -9.16 -17.66 -31.00
CA LYS A 271 -10.53 -18.16 -31.21
C LYS A 271 -10.91 -18.43 -32.67
N GLY A 272 -10.27 -17.76 -33.63
CA GLY A 272 -10.49 -18.00 -35.06
C GLY A 272 -9.84 -19.29 -35.57
N ARG A 273 -8.77 -19.77 -34.91
CA ARG A 273 -8.10 -21.03 -35.26
C ARG A 273 -8.92 -22.26 -34.86
N ASP A 274 -9.52 -22.24 -33.67
CA ASP A 274 -10.39 -23.34 -33.20
C ASP A 274 -11.69 -23.50 -34.01
N GLY A 275 -12.07 -22.47 -34.79
CA GLY A 275 -13.25 -22.48 -35.65
C GLY A 275 -13.01 -23.00 -37.07
N ASP A 276 -11.77 -23.00 -37.56
CA ASP A 276 -11.38 -23.47 -38.90
C ASP A 276 -10.89 -24.93 -38.90
N GLU A 277 -10.72 -25.53 -37.71
CA GLU A 277 -10.34 -26.95 -37.52
C GLU A 277 -11.55 -27.88 -37.23
N ARG A 278 -12.79 -27.42 -37.49
CA ARG A 278 -14.01 -28.24 -37.34
C ARG A 278 -14.77 -28.46 -38.65
#